data_AF-A0A8S9ZTV8-F1
#
_entry.id   AF-A0A8S9ZTV8-F1
#
_cell.length_a   1.000
_cell.length_b   1.000
_cell.length_c   1.000
_cell.angle_alpha   90.00
_cell.angle_beta   90.00
_cell.angle_gamma   90.00
#
_symmetry.space_group_name_H-M   'P 1'
#
loop_
_entity.id
_entity.type
_entity.pdbx_description
1 polymer ?
#
loop_
_entity_poly.entity_id
_entity_poly.type
_entity_poly.pdbx_seq_one_letter_code
_entity_poly.pdbx_strand_id
1 'polypeptide(L)'
;MLIFFIILHFFSICLFSCFNFMVTQEAYDRVVERRDQLQAANANLTERFNDAQREIEHLRNQNAVLINTNAMLVGLLRDNQNMQQQNPPQSGQCLRGILCLGWLVEGPPPYQYMHQLQLYDPGQQQNFGRRSNGKNLLCISSSRSTSSGLTQSSIKKPQYLDSRKFRFELLDNIDTFVFDADGVLWLDENEIGGSVSFIEYIAKLGKKIIILTNNAIKSRAVYANELTGFGYGRYINGDNVVNPAAVIADLIHRSALVNKGKKVYLIGSQCLKYELDVLNIDYFCDGTDLVDIQSSSNSQAFKIEEHPDNVGAVVVGFDKYCNVLNLMKAANYLKSIYLTFLNKTGIHFLNEDCLFFATTEEETCPCPNLTTIGAAPLVAAVKTASGREPLIVGKSSAPAFEFICRLCGVDDPRRILMIGDRLNTEVKFEYDNGLRTLLVFSQCHGLDVIEDGIPQSRDDLVPEFYAECLGALIPKSENN
;
A
#
# COMPACT_ATOMS: atom_id res chain seq x y z
N MET A 1 48.07 -12.80 72.92
CA MET A 1 47.84 -12.86 71.45
C MET A 1 46.51 -13.51 71.08
N LEU A 2 46.18 -14.71 71.58
CA LEU A 2 44.95 -15.43 71.19
C LEU A 2 43.64 -14.64 71.46
N ILE A 3 43.54 -13.98 72.61
CA ILE A 3 42.37 -13.15 72.99
C ILE A 3 42.20 -11.94 72.06
N PHE A 4 43.29 -11.34 71.59
CA PHE A 4 43.26 -10.19 70.70
C PHE A 4 42.74 -10.56 69.31
N PHE A 5 43.11 -11.74 68.81
CA PHE A 5 42.58 -12.28 67.55
C PHE A 5 41.09 -12.63 67.65
N ILE A 6 40.63 -13.16 68.77
CA ILE A 6 39.20 -13.46 68.98
C ILE A 6 38.36 -12.18 68.99
N ILE A 7 38.83 -11.11 69.63
CA ILE A 7 38.14 -9.81 69.67
C ILE A 7 38.07 -9.17 68.27
N LEU A 8 39.15 -9.21 67.50
CA LEU A 8 39.16 -8.70 66.12
C LEU A 8 38.21 -9.49 65.21
N HIS A 9 38.14 -10.81 65.39
CA HIS A 9 37.24 -11.65 64.61
C HIS A 9 35.77 -11.36 64.94
N PHE A 10 35.44 -11.18 66.23
CA PHE A 10 34.09 -10.77 66.65
C PHE A 10 33.69 -9.40 66.11
N PHE A 11 34.60 -8.42 66.13
CA PHE A 11 34.34 -7.10 65.56
C PHE A 11 34.10 -7.16 64.05
N SER A 12 34.88 -7.98 63.33
CA SER A 12 34.71 -8.17 61.88
C SER A 12 33.36 -8.83 61.55
N ILE A 13 32.90 -9.80 62.35
CA ILE A 13 31.61 -10.48 62.15
C ILE A 13 30.45 -9.52 62.43
N CYS A 14 30.53 -8.71 63.50
CA CYS A 14 29.52 -7.68 63.79
C CYS A 14 29.44 -6.61 62.70
N LEU A 15 30.59 -6.10 62.22
CA LEU A 15 30.64 -5.14 61.12
C LEU A 15 30.05 -5.71 59.83
N PHE A 16 30.32 -6.97 59.52
CA PHE A 16 29.78 -7.64 58.34
C PHE A 16 28.26 -7.87 58.43
N SER A 17 27.75 -8.25 59.61
CA SER A 17 26.30 -8.37 59.84
C SER A 17 25.58 -7.02 59.79
N CYS A 18 26.15 -5.96 60.37
CA CYS A 18 25.58 -4.61 60.29
C CYS A 18 25.58 -4.07 58.84
N PHE A 19 26.65 -4.31 58.09
CA PHE A 19 26.75 -3.92 56.68
C PHE A 19 25.72 -4.66 55.82
N ASN A 20 25.58 -5.98 55.98
CA ASN A 20 24.55 -6.74 55.27
C ASN A 20 23.13 -6.31 55.65
N PHE A 21 22.86 -6.02 56.94
CA PHE A 21 21.56 -5.54 57.38
C PHE A 21 21.19 -4.17 56.75
N MET A 22 22.15 -3.24 56.68
CA MET A 22 21.96 -1.93 56.04
C MET A 22 21.72 -2.06 54.52
N VAL A 23 22.48 -2.91 53.83
CA VAL A 23 22.29 -3.18 52.39
C VAL A 23 20.92 -3.82 52.13
N THR A 24 20.44 -4.70 53.01
CA THR A 24 19.10 -5.29 52.86
C THR A 24 17.96 -4.32 53.13
N GLN A 25 18.12 -3.34 54.02
CA GLN A 25 17.11 -2.30 54.25
C GLN A 25 17.03 -1.31 53.09
N GLU A 26 18.18 -0.85 52.57
CA GLU A 26 18.19 0.06 51.42
C GLU A 26 17.69 -0.63 50.13
N ALA A 27 17.84 -1.95 50.01
CA ALA A 27 17.21 -2.73 48.95
C ALA A 27 15.70 -2.88 49.14
N TYR A 28 15.24 -3.08 50.38
CA TYR A 28 13.81 -3.17 50.72
C TYR A 28 13.08 -1.84 50.46
N ASP A 29 13.66 -0.72 50.89
CA ASP A 29 13.08 0.62 50.68
C ASP A 29 12.96 0.96 49.18
N ARG A 30 13.95 0.59 48.35
CA ARG A 30 13.88 0.75 46.89
C ARG A 30 12.79 -0.10 46.24
N VAL A 31 12.50 -1.28 46.78
CA VAL A 31 11.41 -2.14 46.29
C VAL A 31 10.05 -1.55 46.68
N VAL A 32 9.92 -0.99 47.89
CA VAL A 32 8.69 -0.32 48.35
C VAL A 32 8.44 0.94 47.52
N GLU A 33 9.44 1.79 47.32
CA GLU A 33 9.32 2.99 46.49
C GLU A 33 8.91 2.64 45.04
N ARG A 34 9.50 1.59 44.46
CA ARG A 34 9.16 1.13 43.12
C ARG A 34 7.75 0.51 43.04
N ARG A 35 7.29 -0.14 44.10
CA ARG A 35 5.92 -0.65 44.21
C ARG A 35 4.92 0.50 44.24
N ASP A 36 5.20 1.56 44.99
CA ASP A 36 4.30 2.71 45.12
C ASP A 36 4.26 3.53 43.83
N GLN A 37 5.40 3.68 43.13
CA GLN A 37 5.45 4.26 41.77
C GLN A 37 4.64 3.45 40.76
N LEU A 38 4.70 2.11 40.81
CA LEU A 38 3.91 1.23 39.95
C LEU A 38 2.41 1.28 40.28
N GLN A 39 2.03 1.43 41.55
CA GLN A 39 0.63 1.62 41.95
C GLN A 39 0.08 2.97 41.46
N ALA A 40 0.87 4.05 41.54
CA ALA A 40 0.49 5.35 40.99
C ALA A 40 0.36 5.31 39.46
N ALA A 41 1.26 4.63 38.74
CA ALA A 41 1.19 4.47 37.30
C ALA A 41 -0.04 3.64 36.86
N ASN A 42 -0.39 2.59 37.61
CA ASN A 42 -1.60 1.80 37.35
C ASN A 42 -2.90 2.58 37.60
N ALA A 43 -2.94 3.45 38.62
CA ALA A 43 -4.08 4.33 38.85
C ALA A 43 -4.30 5.30 37.67
N ASN A 44 -3.21 5.89 37.16
CA ASN A 44 -3.25 6.79 36.00
C ASN A 44 -3.66 6.04 34.71
N LEU A 45 -3.17 4.81 34.50
CA LEU A 45 -3.62 3.96 33.39
C LEU A 45 -5.11 3.60 33.47
N THR A 46 -5.63 3.34 34.67
CA THR A 46 -7.04 3.05 34.89
C THR A 46 -7.92 4.26 34.58
N GLU A 47 -7.46 5.47 34.94
CA GLU A 47 -8.15 6.72 34.60
C GLU A 47 -8.16 6.97 33.09
N ARG A 48 -7.02 6.81 32.41
CA ARG A 48 -6.92 6.94 30.94
C ARG A 48 -7.74 5.89 30.20
N PHE A 49 -7.87 4.68 30.74
CA PHE A 49 -8.73 3.63 30.18
C PHE A 49 -10.22 4.00 30.31
N ASN A 50 -10.63 4.56 31.45
CA ASN A 50 -12.00 5.04 31.65
C ASN A 50 -12.33 6.25 30.76
N ASP A 51 -11.35 7.13 30.50
CA ASP A 51 -11.50 8.24 29.54
C ASP A 51 -11.66 7.72 28.12
N ALA A 52 -10.84 6.76 27.70
CA ALA A 52 -10.97 6.12 26.39
C ALA A 52 -12.32 5.40 26.24
N GLN A 53 -12.83 4.74 27.28
CA GLN A 53 -14.17 4.13 27.23
C GLN A 53 -15.28 5.18 27.08
N ARG A 54 -15.19 6.32 27.78
CA ARG A 54 -16.15 7.43 27.63
C ARG A 54 -16.11 8.02 26.22
N GLU A 55 -14.93 8.12 25.61
CA GLU A 55 -14.77 8.60 24.24
C GLU A 55 -15.33 7.61 23.20
N ILE A 56 -15.09 6.30 23.37
CA ILE A 56 -15.68 5.25 22.52
C ILE A 56 -17.20 5.27 22.61
N GLU A 57 -17.77 5.46 23.79
CA GLU A 57 -19.22 5.53 23.98
C GLU A 57 -19.81 6.81 23.39
N HIS A 58 -19.09 7.93 23.45
CA HIS A 58 -19.47 9.16 22.75
C HIS A 58 -19.49 8.97 21.23
N LEU A 59 -18.46 8.33 20.65
CA LEU A 59 -18.36 8.03 19.22
C LEU A 59 -19.43 7.03 18.76
N ARG A 60 -19.78 6.03 19.58
CA ARG A 60 -20.90 5.11 19.30
C ARG A 60 -22.23 5.84 19.24
N ASN A 61 -22.47 6.78 20.16
CA ASN A 61 -23.68 7.60 20.15
C ASN A 61 -23.73 8.53 18.92
N GLN A 62 -22.61 9.11 18.51
CA GLN A 62 -22.53 9.91 17.27
C GLN A 62 -22.80 9.06 16.02
N ASN A 63 -22.24 7.83 15.94
CA ASN A 63 -22.51 6.90 14.85
C ASN A 63 -23.97 6.44 14.81
N ALA A 64 -24.61 6.22 15.97
CA ALA A 64 -26.03 5.88 16.03
C ALA A 64 -26.92 7.02 15.49
N VAL A 65 -26.55 8.28 15.79
CA VAL A 65 -27.22 9.46 15.22
C VAL A 65 -27.02 9.51 13.70
N LEU A 66 -25.80 9.25 13.20
CA LEU A 66 -25.50 9.23 11.77
C LEU A 66 -26.26 8.13 11.02
N ILE A 67 -26.35 6.93 11.59
CA ILE A 67 -27.07 5.78 11.03
C ILE A 67 -28.57 6.09 10.96
N ASN A 68 -29.16 6.65 12.03
CA ASN A 68 -30.57 7.05 12.03
C ASN A 68 -30.84 8.19 11.02
N THR A 69 -29.92 9.14 10.88
CA THR A 69 -30.02 10.22 9.89
C THR A 69 -29.96 9.67 8.47
N ASN A 70 -29.05 8.73 8.19
CA ASN A 70 -28.94 8.07 6.90
C ASN A 70 -30.17 7.20 6.57
N ALA A 71 -30.72 6.48 7.55
CA ALA A 71 -31.96 5.73 7.37
C ALA A 71 -33.15 6.64 7.05
N MET A 72 -33.23 7.81 7.69
CA MET A 72 -34.25 8.82 7.40
C MET A 72 -34.09 9.44 6.00
N LEU A 73 -32.86 9.72 5.57
CA LEU A 73 -32.52 10.18 4.22
C LEU A 73 -32.90 9.15 3.14
N VAL A 74 -32.60 7.86 3.37
CA VAL A 74 -32.98 6.77 2.47
C VAL A 74 -34.50 6.64 2.39
N GLY A 75 -35.21 6.80 3.51
CA GLY A 75 -36.68 6.84 3.54
C GLY A 75 -37.25 8.00 2.70
N LEU A 76 -36.75 9.22 2.89
CA LEU A 76 -37.17 10.40 2.15
C LEU A 76 -36.87 10.30 0.65
N LEU A 77 -35.73 9.72 0.26
CA LEU A 77 -35.40 9.46 -1.15
C LEU A 77 -36.35 8.45 -1.78
N ARG A 78 -36.74 7.42 -1.04
CA ARG A 78 -37.69 6.39 -1.49
C ARG A 78 -39.11 6.95 -1.66
N ASP A 79 -39.54 7.80 -0.74
CA ASP A 79 -40.84 8.48 -0.83
C ASP A 79 -40.87 9.48 -1.99
N ASN A 80 -39.76 10.16 -2.27
CA ASN A 80 -39.65 11.07 -3.41
C ASN A 80 -39.67 10.32 -4.76
N GLN A 81 -39.03 9.14 -4.84
CA GLN A 81 -39.13 8.26 -6.01
C GLN A 81 -40.54 7.72 -6.22
N ASN A 82 -41.25 7.34 -5.15
CA ASN A 82 -42.64 6.89 -5.21
C ASN A 82 -43.60 8.01 -5.63
N MET A 83 -43.39 9.24 -5.15
CA MET A 83 -44.17 10.43 -5.54
C MET A 83 -43.98 10.77 -7.03
N GLN A 84 -42.76 10.64 -7.58
CA GLN A 84 -42.51 10.85 -9.01
C GLN A 84 -43.16 9.80 -9.92
N GLN A 85 -43.43 8.59 -9.42
CA GLN A 85 -44.11 7.55 -10.18
C GLN A 85 -45.64 7.67 -10.15
N GLN A 86 -46.21 8.35 -9.15
CA GLN A 86 -47.67 8.42 -8.96
C GLN A 86 -48.32 9.77 -9.35
N ASN A 87 -47.58 10.89 -9.44
CA ASN A 87 -48.01 12.13 -10.11
C ASN A 87 -46.85 13.16 -10.16
N PRO A 88 -46.49 13.74 -11.33
CA PRO A 88 -45.44 14.76 -11.37
C PRO A 88 -45.92 16.08 -10.75
N PRO A 89 -45.21 16.66 -9.76
CA PRO A 89 -45.65 17.91 -9.13
C PRO A 89 -45.43 19.09 -10.06
N GLN A 90 -46.41 20.01 -10.11
CA GLN A 90 -46.26 21.31 -10.76
C GLN A 90 -45.14 22.11 -10.04
N SER A 91 -44.32 22.76 -10.86
CA SER A 91 -43.12 23.51 -10.50
C SER A 91 -43.34 24.42 -9.27
N GLY A 92 -42.76 24.04 -8.14
CA GLY A 92 -42.76 24.86 -6.91
C GLY A 92 -42.43 24.11 -5.63
N GLN A 93 -42.68 22.80 -5.54
CA GLN A 93 -42.45 22.04 -4.31
C GLN A 93 -41.03 21.44 -4.18
N CYS A 94 -40.27 21.31 -5.28
CA CYS A 94 -38.92 20.72 -5.23
C CYS A 94 -37.85 21.59 -4.55
N LEU A 95 -38.09 22.89 -4.33
CA LEU A 95 -37.08 23.77 -3.69
C LEU A 95 -36.99 23.61 -2.17
N ARG A 96 -38.02 23.08 -1.49
CA ARG A 96 -37.95 22.90 -0.02
C ARG A 96 -37.03 21.76 0.39
N GLY A 97 -36.89 20.71 -0.42
CA GLY A 97 -35.99 19.58 -0.13
C GLY A 97 -34.51 19.92 -0.28
N ILE A 98 -34.16 20.77 -1.27
CA ILE A 98 -32.77 21.15 -1.55
C ILE A 98 -32.26 22.17 -0.50
N LEU A 99 -33.12 23.05 0.00
CA LEU A 99 -32.75 24.01 1.04
C LEU A 99 -32.53 23.35 2.42
N CYS A 100 -33.20 22.23 2.72
CA CYS A 100 -32.93 21.45 3.94
C CYS A 100 -31.59 20.69 3.89
N LEU A 101 -31.12 20.30 2.69
CA LEU A 101 -29.84 19.59 2.53
C LEU A 101 -28.63 20.51 2.75
N GLY A 102 -28.74 21.81 2.44
CA GLY A 102 -27.67 22.78 2.72
C GLY A 102 -27.50 23.11 4.21
N TRP A 103 -28.52 22.91 5.03
CA TRP A 103 -28.51 23.26 6.47
C TRP A 103 -27.86 22.17 7.37
N LEU A 104 -27.69 20.95 6.85
CA LEU A 104 -27.19 19.79 7.60
C LEU A 104 -25.72 19.44 7.28
N VAL A 105 -25.17 19.96 6.17
CA VAL A 105 -23.80 19.63 5.71
C VAL A 105 -22.78 20.70 6.09
N GLU A 106 -23.19 21.96 6.21
CA GLU A 106 -22.32 23.04 6.66
C GLU A 106 -23.03 23.79 7.80
N GLY A 107 -22.39 23.92 8.97
CA GLY A 107 -22.93 24.66 10.11
C GLY A 107 -23.30 26.12 9.77
N PRO A 108 -23.90 26.88 10.71
CA PRO A 108 -24.49 28.18 10.39
C PRO A 108 -23.43 29.14 9.80
N PRO A 109 -23.74 29.87 8.71
CA PRO A 109 -22.79 30.77 8.09
C PRO A 109 -22.54 32.00 9.00
N PRO A 110 -21.33 32.60 8.98
CA PRO A 110 -21.10 33.86 9.65
C PRO A 110 -21.96 34.95 8.98
N TYR A 111 -22.60 35.78 9.82
CA TYR A 111 -23.39 36.94 9.42
C TYR A 111 -22.59 37.90 8.54
N GLN A 112 -22.72 37.79 7.23
CA GLN A 112 -22.51 38.86 6.23
C GLN A 112 -23.03 38.31 4.89
N TYR A 113 -23.69 39.15 4.09
CA TYR A 113 -24.45 38.81 2.87
C TYR A 113 -25.93 38.44 3.06
N MET A 114 -26.68 39.34 3.69
CA MET A 114 -28.10 39.54 3.35
C MET A 114 -28.37 41.02 3.11
N HIS A 115 -27.88 41.55 1.99
CA HIS A 115 -28.42 42.76 1.41
C HIS A 115 -28.19 42.72 -0.10
N GLN A 116 -29.28 42.49 -0.82
CA GLN A 116 -29.56 42.73 -2.25
C GLN A 116 -30.14 41.48 -2.88
N LEU A 117 -31.47 41.39 -2.85
CA LEU A 117 -32.31 40.88 -3.93
C LEU A 117 -33.74 41.32 -3.60
N GLN A 118 -34.06 42.54 -4.02
CA GLN A 118 -35.43 43.05 -4.05
C GLN A 118 -36.18 42.41 -5.23
N LEU A 119 -37.36 41.88 -4.91
CA LEU A 119 -38.61 41.86 -5.68
C LEU A 119 -38.52 41.95 -7.22
N TYR A 120 -38.99 40.89 -7.90
CA TYR A 120 -39.52 41.02 -9.26
C TYR A 120 -40.77 40.14 -9.46
N ASP A 121 -41.82 40.80 -9.96
CA ASP A 121 -43.20 40.37 -10.17
C ASP A 121 -43.37 39.75 -11.58
N PRO A 122 -44.04 38.60 -11.77
CA PRO A 122 -44.14 37.93 -13.06
C PRO A 122 -45.37 38.41 -13.84
N GLY A 123 -45.18 39.39 -14.71
CA GLY A 123 -46.18 39.72 -15.70
C GLY A 123 -45.65 40.68 -16.76
N GLN A 124 -45.28 40.15 -17.93
CA GLN A 124 -45.46 40.73 -19.27
C GLN A 124 -44.72 39.86 -20.31
N GLN A 125 -45.49 39.14 -21.14
CA GLN A 125 -45.01 38.61 -22.41
C GLN A 125 -44.80 39.77 -23.38
N GLN A 126 -43.69 39.79 -24.14
CA GLN A 126 -43.66 40.38 -25.48
C GLN A 126 -42.52 39.82 -26.34
N ASN A 127 -42.87 39.59 -27.61
CA ASN A 127 -42.10 39.01 -28.72
C ASN A 127 -41.01 39.95 -29.29
N PHE A 128 -40.25 39.39 -30.23
CA PHE A 128 -39.23 39.97 -31.15
C PHE A 128 -37.77 39.76 -30.67
N GLY A 129 -36.82 39.24 -31.44
CA GLY A 129 -36.77 38.83 -32.85
C GLY A 129 -35.39 38.23 -33.18
N ARG A 130 -35.35 37.46 -34.27
CA ARG A 130 -34.18 36.75 -34.85
C ARG A 130 -32.88 37.57 -34.90
N ARG A 131 -31.73 36.93 -34.61
CA ARG A 131 -30.63 36.73 -35.58
C ARG A 131 -29.55 35.77 -35.06
N SER A 132 -29.06 34.99 -36.01
CA SER A 132 -28.17 33.83 -35.97
C SER A 132 -26.68 34.14 -35.74
N ASN A 133 -25.96 33.28 -35.02
CA ASN A 133 -24.94 32.38 -35.59
C ASN A 133 -24.06 31.69 -34.52
N GLY A 134 -23.97 30.37 -34.63
CA GLY A 134 -22.71 29.64 -34.40
C GLY A 134 -22.44 29.08 -33.00
N LYS A 135 -22.90 27.84 -32.76
CA LYS A 135 -22.09 26.64 -32.45
C LYS A 135 -22.99 25.55 -31.84
N ASN A 136 -23.12 24.46 -32.57
CA ASN A 136 -23.94 23.31 -32.23
C ASN A 136 -23.34 22.50 -31.07
N LEU A 137 -24.03 22.46 -29.93
CA LEU A 137 -24.11 21.25 -29.11
C LEU A 137 -25.33 20.46 -29.60
N LEU A 138 -25.09 19.31 -30.24
CA LEU A 138 -26.15 18.39 -30.65
C LEU A 138 -26.43 17.43 -29.48
N CYS A 139 -27.49 17.76 -28.75
CA CYS A 139 -28.22 16.86 -27.87
C CYS A 139 -29.00 15.90 -28.77
N ILE A 140 -28.71 14.59 -28.72
CA ILE A 140 -29.50 13.58 -29.44
C ILE A 140 -30.69 13.20 -28.55
N SER A 141 -31.87 13.52 -29.05
CA SER A 141 -33.18 13.15 -28.53
C SER A 141 -33.40 11.64 -28.55
N SER A 142 -34.01 11.15 -27.48
CA SER A 142 -34.52 9.79 -27.30
C SER A 142 -35.47 9.35 -28.42
N SER A 143 -35.03 8.42 -29.27
CA SER A 143 -35.92 7.55 -30.02
C SER A 143 -36.14 6.27 -29.22
N ARG A 144 -37.40 6.00 -28.85
CA ARG A 144 -37.86 4.70 -28.35
C ARG A 144 -37.53 3.63 -29.41
N SER A 145 -36.53 2.80 -29.13
CA SER A 145 -36.36 1.51 -29.80
C SER A 145 -36.74 0.40 -28.82
N THR A 146 -37.77 -0.31 -29.23
CA THR A 146 -38.28 -1.59 -28.76
C THR A 146 -37.21 -2.55 -28.23
N SER A 147 -37.57 -3.22 -27.14
CA SER A 147 -36.94 -4.42 -26.58
C SER A 147 -36.34 -5.36 -27.63
N SER A 148 -35.01 -5.42 -27.70
CA SER A 148 -34.28 -6.51 -28.33
C SER A 148 -33.03 -6.81 -27.50
N GLY A 149 -33.07 -7.94 -26.79
CA GLY A 149 -31.89 -8.63 -26.26
C GLY A 149 -31.11 -7.91 -25.17
N LEU A 150 -31.55 -8.04 -23.91
CA LEU A 150 -30.58 -8.13 -22.81
C LEU A 150 -29.77 -9.42 -23.06
N THR A 151 -28.65 -9.31 -23.75
CA THR A 151 -27.61 -10.35 -23.64
C THR A 151 -27.19 -10.35 -22.17
N GLN A 152 -27.55 -11.42 -21.45
CA GLN A 152 -26.93 -11.74 -20.17
C GLN A 152 -25.43 -11.58 -20.36
N SER A 153 -24.81 -10.63 -19.67
CA SER A 153 -23.35 -10.62 -19.53
C SER A 153 -22.99 -11.95 -18.89
N SER A 154 -22.41 -12.87 -19.67
CA SER A 154 -21.97 -14.15 -19.17
C SER A 154 -21.00 -13.90 -18.02
N ILE A 155 -21.34 -14.35 -16.83
CA ILE A 155 -20.46 -14.29 -15.65
C ILE A 155 -19.14 -14.96 -16.07
N LYS A 156 -18.03 -14.21 -16.03
CA LYS A 156 -16.69 -14.74 -16.34
C LYS A 156 -16.42 -15.83 -15.31
N LYS A 157 -16.14 -17.05 -15.78
CA LYS A 157 -15.79 -18.18 -14.90
C LYS A 157 -14.39 -18.65 -15.24
N PRO A 158 -13.55 -18.95 -14.24
CA PRO A 158 -12.21 -19.43 -14.49
C PRO A 158 -12.25 -20.82 -15.12
N GLN A 159 -11.37 -21.07 -16.08
CA GLN A 159 -11.29 -22.35 -16.79
C GLN A 159 -10.20 -23.25 -16.16
N TYR A 160 -10.56 -24.49 -15.83
CA TYR A 160 -9.58 -25.47 -15.38
C TYR A 160 -8.63 -25.89 -16.51
N LEU A 161 -7.32 -25.88 -16.22
CA LEU A 161 -6.28 -26.39 -17.11
C LEU A 161 -5.66 -27.67 -16.57
N ASP A 162 -5.76 -28.73 -17.37
CA ASP A 162 -4.91 -29.91 -17.28
C ASP A 162 -3.72 -29.79 -18.26
N SER A 163 -2.79 -30.74 -18.20
CA SER A 163 -1.62 -30.76 -19.10
C SER A 163 -1.95 -30.75 -20.60
N ARG A 164 -3.07 -31.34 -21.03
CA ARG A 164 -3.47 -31.34 -22.46
C ARG A 164 -3.97 -29.96 -22.86
N LYS A 165 -4.92 -29.40 -22.11
CA LYS A 165 -5.46 -28.06 -22.39
C LYS A 165 -4.35 -27.00 -22.32
N PHE A 166 -3.47 -27.08 -21.32
CA PHE A 166 -2.32 -26.20 -21.24
C PHE A 166 -1.46 -26.27 -22.50
N ARG A 167 -1.13 -27.48 -22.97
CA ARG A 167 -0.30 -27.68 -24.16
C ARG A 167 -0.93 -27.13 -25.44
N PHE A 168 -2.22 -27.36 -25.66
CA PHE A 168 -2.88 -27.09 -26.95
C PHE A 168 -3.69 -25.79 -27.00
N GLU A 169 -4.18 -25.28 -25.87
CA GLU A 169 -5.04 -24.09 -25.81
C GLU A 169 -4.28 -22.83 -25.35
N LEU A 170 -3.20 -22.99 -24.55
CA LEU A 170 -2.51 -21.87 -23.92
C LEU A 170 -1.06 -21.71 -24.39
N LEU A 171 -0.23 -22.76 -24.27
CA LEU A 171 1.23 -22.68 -24.37
C LEU A 171 1.76 -22.10 -25.69
N ASP A 172 1.11 -22.40 -26.81
CA ASP A 172 1.55 -21.94 -28.13
C ASP A 172 1.35 -20.43 -28.34
N ASN A 173 0.43 -19.83 -27.59
CA ASN A 173 0.10 -18.40 -27.68
C ASN A 173 0.84 -17.53 -26.64
N ILE A 174 1.67 -18.15 -25.79
CA ILE A 174 2.42 -17.46 -24.73
C ILE A 174 3.91 -17.48 -25.07
N ASP A 175 4.55 -16.32 -25.04
CA ASP A 175 6.01 -16.20 -25.19
C ASP A 175 6.72 -16.05 -23.85
N THR A 176 6.08 -15.37 -22.90
CA THR A 176 6.67 -14.99 -21.62
C THR A 176 5.79 -15.48 -20.48
N PHE A 177 6.42 -16.16 -19.54
CA PHE A 177 5.81 -16.59 -18.29
C PHE A 177 6.34 -15.72 -17.16
N VAL A 178 5.43 -15.05 -16.45
CA VAL A 178 5.74 -14.24 -15.27
C VAL A 178 5.20 -14.99 -14.07
N PHE A 179 6.07 -15.36 -13.15
CA PHE A 179 5.73 -16.12 -11.96
C PHE A 179 5.79 -15.23 -10.74
N ASP A 180 4.79 -15.32 -9.85
CA ASP A 180 5.08 -15.05 -8.46
C ASP A 180 6.11 -16.05 -7.91
N ALA A 181 6.80 -15.65 -6.86
CA ALA A 181 7.84 -16.44 -6.22
C ALA A 181 7.27 -17.32 -5.10
N ASP A 182 7.00 -16.70 -3.95
CA ASP A 182 6.60 -17.36 -2.72
C ASP A 182 5.16 -17.88 -2.84
N GLY A 183 4.94 -19.18 -2.65
CA GLY A 183 3.65 -19.83 -2.81
C GLY A 183 3.41 -20.43 -4.20
N VAL A 184 4.17 -20.01 -5.22
CA VAL A 184 4.04 -20.53 -6.60
C VAL A 184 5.22 -21.41 -7.00
N LEU A 185 6.45 -20.89 -6.87
CA LEU A 185 7.66 -21.63 -7.21
C LEU A 185 8.21 -22.38 -5.99
N TRP A 186 8.25 -21.70 -4.84
CA TRP A 186 8.77 -22.26 -3.59
C TRP A 186 7.98 -21.74 -2.39
N LEU A 187 8.07 -22.45 -1.28
CA LEU A 187 7.66 -21.98 0.05
C LEU A 187 8.82 -22.23 0.99
N ASP A 188 9.23 -21.17 1.69
CA ASP A 188 10.47 -21.14 2.46
C ASP A 188 11.68 -21.52 1.60
N GLU A 189 12.31 -22.68 1.87
CA GLU A 189 13.49 -23.18 1.17
C GLU A 189 13.20 -24.38 0.26
N ASN A 190 11.91 -24.72 0.05
CA ASN A 190 11.51 -25.91 -0.69
C ASN A 190 10.70 -25.56 -1.95
N GLU A 191 11.01 -26.23 -3.05
CA GLU A 191 10.18 -26.21 -4.26
C GLU A 191 8.76 -26.73 -3.98
N ILE A 192 7.76 -26.22 -4.72
CA ILE A 192 6.37 -26.67 -4.59
C ILE A 192 5.89 -27.29 -5.89
N GLY A 193 5.23 -28.45 -5.78
CA GLY A 193 4.31 -28.93 -6.82
C GLY A 193 4.95 -29.12 -8.20
N GLY A 194 6.22 -29.54 -8.27
CA GLY A 194 6.94 -29.78 -9.53
C GLY A 194 7.32 -28.52 -10.31
N SER A 195 7.40 -27.37 -9.63
CA SER A 195 7.78 -26.08 -10.21
C SER A 195 9.13 -26.10 -10.94
N VAL A 196 10.17 -26.75 -10.40
CA VAL A 196 11.48 -26.89 -11.06
C VAL A 196 11.34 -27.59 -12.42
N SER A 197 10.64 -28.73 -12.44
CA SER A 197 10.37 -29.49 -13.68
C SER A 197 9.57 -28.68 -14.69
N PHE A 198 8.66 -27.81 -14.23
CA PHE A 198 7.87 -26.94 -15.12
C PHE A 198 8.73 -25.83 -15.73
N ILE A 199 9.56 -25.16 -14.92
CA ILE A 199 10.54 -24.17 -15.40
C ILE A 199 11.47 -24.80 -16.44
N GLU A 200 11.98 -26.00 -16.16
CA GLU A 200 12.79 -26.75 -17.12
C GLU A 200 12.03 -27.01 -18.43
N TYR A 201 10.78 -27.47 -18.33
CA TYR A 201 9.94 -27.78 -19.49
C TYR A 201 9.74 -26.56 -20.40
N ILE A 202 9.33 -25.41 -19.86
CA ILE A 202 9.08 -24.21 -20.66
C ILE A 202 10.39 -23.55 -21.14
N ALA A 203 11.48 -23.63 -20.35
CA ALA A 203 12.79 -23.14 -20.76
C ALA A 203 13.32 -23.91 -21.98
N LYS A 204 13.16 -25.23 -22.00
CA LYS A 204 13.52 -26.09 -23.15
C LYS A 204 12.72 -25.78 -24.41
N LEU A 205 11.52 -25.20 -24.26
CA LEU A 205 10.70 -24.72 -25.37
C LEU A 205 11.06 -23.29 -25.82
N GLY A 206 12.09 -22.67 -25.23
CA GLY A 206 12.54 -21.33 -25.58
C GLY A 206 11.62 -20.21 -25.07
N LYS A 207 10.76 -20.48 -24.08
CA LYS A 207 9.90 -19.47 -23.48
C LYS A 207 10.72 -18.56 -22.56
N LYS A 208 10.35 -17.27 -22.49
CA LYS A 208 10.96 -16.32 -21.56
C LYS A 208 10.36 -16.52 -20.18
N ILE A 209 11.20 -16.42 -19.16
CA ILE A 209 10.82 -16.66 -17.76
C ILE A 209 11.21 -15.44 -16.94
N ILE A 210 10.23 -14.90 -16.23
CA ILE A 210 10.39 -13.79 -15.30
C ILE A 210 9.82 -14.21 -13.95
N ILE A 211 10.55 -13.93 -12.88
CA ILE A 211 10.05 -14.03 -11.50
C ILE A 211 9.73 -12.61 -11.05
N LEU A 212 8.48 -12.35 -10.69
CA LEU A 212 8.01 -11.06 -10.20
C LEU A 212 7.63 -11.16 -8.73
N THR A 213 8.44 -10.57 -7.86
CA THR A 213 8.25 -10.59 -6.40
C THR A 213 8.04 -9.18 -5.84
N ASN A 214 7.22 -9.05 -4.80
CA ASN A 214 7.11 -7.79 -4.03
C ASN A 214 8.14 -7.66 -2.90
N ASN A 215 8.92 -8.71 -2.66
CA ASN A 215 9.94 -8.70 -1.62
C ASN A 215 11.07 -7.73 -1.98
N ALA A 216 11.03 -6.54 -1.38
CA ALA A 216 12.03 -5.50 -1.53
C ALA A 216 13.17 -5.61 -0.50
N ILE A 217 13.34 -6.76 0.18
CA ILE A 217 14.40 -7.01 1.15
C ILE A 217 15.57 -7.76 0.50
N LYS A 218 15.28 -8.75 -0.34
CA LYS A 218 16.29 -9.58 -1.03
C LYS A 218 16.71 -8.96 -2.37
N SER A 219 18.01 -8.87 -2.63
CA SER A 219 18.54 -8.41 -3.93
C SER A 219 18.49 -9.52 -4.97
N ARG A 220 18.59 -9.16 -6.26
CA ARG A 220 18.68 -10.13 -7.36
C ARG A 220 19.88 -11.08 -7.22
N ALA A 221 20.99 -10.60 -6.64
CA ALA A 221 22.15 -11.43 -6.32
C ALA A 221 21.85 -12.48 -5.23
N VAL A 222 21.04 -12.12 -4.22
CA VAL A 222 20.58 -13.09 -3.20
C VAL A 222 19.69 -14.14 -3.85
N TYR A 223 18.72 -13.71 -4.68
CA TYR A 223 17.87 -14.64 -5.41
C TYR A 223 18.64 -15.55 -6.36
N ALA A 224 19.68 -15.08 -7.04
CA ALA A 224 20.52 -15.92 -7.91
C ALA A 224 21.13 -17.11 -7.15
N ASN A 225 21.54 -16.90 -5.89
CA ASN A 225 22.05 -17.97 -5.04
C ASN A 225 20.93 -18.94 -4.61
N GLU A 226 19.79 -18.41 -4.19
CA GLU A 226 18.62 -19.23 -3.78
C GLU A 226 18.10 -20.08 -4.95
N LEU A 227 17.97 -19.50 -6.14
CA LEU A 227 17.55 -20.20 -7.35
C LEU A 227 18.48 -21.38 -7.68
N THR A 228 19.79 -21.22 -7.42
CA THR A 228 20.75 -22.31 -7.57
C THR A 228 20.52 -23.40 -6.52
N GLY A 229 20.31 -23.02 -5.26
CA GLY A 229 20.03 -23.94 -4.16
C GLY A 229 18.74 -24.74 -4.36
N PHE A 230 17.70 -24.11 -4.89
CA PHE A 230 16.41 -24.72 -5.16
C PHE A 230 16.37 -25.54 -6.47
N GLY A 231 17.47 -25.63 -7.22
CA GLY A 231 17.53 -26.43 -8.45
C GLY A 231 17.10 -25.71 -9.74
N TYR A 232 16.72 -24.43 -9.68
CA TYR A 232 16.37 -23.62 -10.85
C TYR A 232 17.58 -23.07 -11.62
N GLY A 233 18.75 -22.99 -10.97
CA GLY A 233 19.94 -22.27 -11.45
C GLY A 233 20.48 -22.69 -12.83
N ARG A 234 20.05 -23.84 -13.36
CA ARG A 234 20.38 -24.28 -14.72
C ARG A 234 19.65 -23.47 -15.80
N TYR A 235 18.47 -22.94 -15.50
CA TYR A 235 17.57 -22.33 -16.49
C TYR A 235 17.28 -20.86 -16.22
N ILE A 236 17.35 -20.43 -14.96
CA ILE A 236 17.09 -19.05 -14.54
C ILE A 236 18.10 -18.60 -13.49
N ASN A 237 18.33 -17.29 -13.44
CA ASN A 237 19.27 -16.64 -12.52
C ASN A 237 18.67 -15.31 -12.01
N GLY A 238 19.50 -14.48 -11.36
CA GLY A 238 19.07 -13.18 -10.82
C GLY A 238 18.53 -12.19 -11.85
N ASP A 239 18.93 -12.28 -13.13
CA ASP A 239 18.46 -11.39 -14.20
C ASP A 239 17.00 -11.70 -14.60
N ASN A 240 16.53 -12.91 -14.29
CA ASN A 240 15.11 -13.27 -14.45
C ASN A 240 14.23 -12.67 -13.36
N VAL A 241 14.81 -12.12 -12.29
CA VAL A 241 14.05 -11.61 -11.14
C VAL A 241 13.77 -10.12 -11.30
N VAL A 242 12.49 -9.78 -11.15
CA VAL A 242 11.98 -8.42 -11.08
C VAL A 242 11.44 -8.18 -9.67
N ASN A 243 12.06 -7.23 -8.97
CA ASN A 243 11.62 -6.77 -7.66
C ASN A 243 11.37 -5.25 -7.72
N PRO A 244 10.67 -4.64 -6.73
CA PRO A 244 10.36 -3.22 -6.75
C PRO A 244 11.60 -2.32 -6.79
N ALA A 245 12.70 -2.78 -6.19
CA ALA A 245 13.96 -2.05 -6.16
C ALA A 245 14.56 -1.87 -7.57
N ALA A 246 14.59 -2.94 -8.36
CA ALA A 246 15.06 -2.91 -9.74
C ALA A 246 14.18 -2.00 -10.62
N VAL A 247 12.86 -2.03 -10.42
CA VAL A 247 11.91 -1.16 -11.13
C VAL A 247 12.14 0.31 -10.79
N ILE A 248 12.31 0.66 -9.50
CA ILE A 248 12.62 2.03 -9.07
C ILE A 248 13.95 2.50 -9.66
N ALA A 249 14.99 1.68 -9.58
CA ALA A 249 16.30 2.03 -10.10
C ALA A 249 16.25 2.29 -11.62
N ASP A 250 15.54 1.46 -12.39
CA ASP A 250 15.31 1.66 -13.82
C ASP A 250 14.52 2.94 -14.12
N LEU A 251 13.45 3.24 -13.36
CA LEU A 251 12.67 4.48 -13.53
C LEU A 251 13.53 5.72 -13.27
N ILE A 252 14.35 5.70 -12.22
CA ILE A 252 15.25 6.81 -11.89
C ILE A 252 16.34 6.94 -12.95
N HIS A 253 16.94 5.84 -13.39
CA HIS A 253 17.99 5.83 -14.41
C HIS A 253 17.50 6.40 -15.75
N ARG A 254 16.27 6.05 -16.14
CA ARG A 254 15.65 6.56 -17.38
C ARG A 254 15.08 7.98 -17.25
N SER A 255 15.00 8.50 -16.03
CA SER A 255 14.63 9.89 -15.81
C SER A 255 15.79 10.84 -16.15
N ALA A 256 15.51 12.14 -16.21
CA ALA A 256 16.57 13.14 -16.37
C ALA A 256 17.36 13.41 -15.06
N LEU A 257 17.04 12.73 -13.95
CA LEU A 257 17.59 13.04 -12.63
C LEU A 257 19.09 12.76 -12.54
N VAL A 258 19.53 11.58 -12.99
CA VAL A 258 20.94 11.17 -12.97
C VAL A 258 21.79 12.14 -13.80
N ASN A 259 21.33 12.47 -15.01
CA ASN A 259 22.00 13.42 -15.91
C ASN A 259 22.07 14.86 -15.34
N LYS A 260 21.14 15.22 -14.44
CA LYS A 260 21.11 16.51 -13.74
C LYS A 260 21.90 16.49 -12.43
N GLY A 261 22.59 15.39 -12.09
CA GLY A 261 23.33 15.24 -10.84
C GLY A 261 22.44 15.28 -9.59
N LYS A 262 21.16 14.92 -9.73
CA LYS A 262 20.22 14.88 -8.61
C LYS A 262 20.40 13.59 -7.82
N LYS A 263 20.29 13.68 -6.51
CA LYS A 263 20.39 12.55 -5.58
C LYS A 263 19.03 11.99 -5.21
N VAL A 264 19.03 10.74 -4.73
CA VAL A 264 17.87 10.06 -4.18
C VAL A 264 17.94 10.06 -2.66
N TYR A 265 16.90 10.57 -1.99
CA TYR A 265 16.74 10.35 -0.57
C TYR A 265 16.03 9.00 -0.35
N LEU A 266 16.73 8.07 0.31
CA LEU A 266 16.31 6.67 0.39
C LEU A 266 15.92 6.28 1.81
N ILE A 267 14.71 5.77 2.00
CA ILE A 267 14.32 4.97 3.17
C ILE A 267 14.09 3.56 2.65
N GLY A 268 14.95 2.60 3.01
CA GLY A 268 14.83 1.27 2.43
C GLY A 268 15.97 0.30 2.74
N SER A 269 15.70 -0.96 2.47
CA SER A 269 16.62 -2.08 2.70
C SER A 269 17.91 -2.02 1.86
N GLN A 270 18.83 -2.94 2.15
CA GLN A 270 20.07 -3.11 1.35
C GLN A 270 19.81 -3.48 -0.11
N CYS A 271 18.66 -4.09 -0.43
CA CYS A 271 18.29 -4.41 -1.81
C CYS A 271 18.12 -3.14 -2.66
N LEU A 272 17.43 -2.13 -2.13
CA LEU A 272 17.29 -0.84 -2.83
C LEU A 272 18.64 -0.19 -3.09
N LYS A 273 19.52 -0.18 -2.08
CA LYS A 273 20.89 0.35 -2.20
C LYS A 273 21.66 -0.34 -3.33
N TYR A 274 21.63 -1.68 -3.33
CA TYR A 274 22.29 -2.49 -4.35
C TYR A 274 21.81 -2.18 -5.78
N GLU A 275 20.49 -2.08 -6.00
CA GLU A 275 19.95 -1.80 -7.33
C GLU A 275 20.28 -0.38 -7.83
N LEU A 276 20.34 0.59 -6.92
CA LEU A 276 20.80 1.95 -7.24
C LEU A 276 22.30 1.99 -7.55
N ASP A 277 23.13 1.27 -6.77
CA ASP A 277 24.58 1.16 -6.99
C ASP A 277 24.90 0.56 -8.37
N VAL A 278 24.17 -0.48 -8.79
CA VAL A 278 24.34 -1.14 -10.10
C VAL A 278 24.18 -0.16 -11.26
N LEU A 279 23.32 0.85 -11.12
CA LEU A 279 23.06 1.87 -12.14
C LEU A 279 23.79 3.19 -11.90
N ASN A 280 24.73 3.23 -10.94
CA ASN A 280 25.47 4.42 -10.52
C ASN A 280 24.55 5.60 -10.16
N ILE A 281 23.47 5.33 -9.44
CA ILE A 281 22.54 6.36 -8.96
C ILE A 281 22.98 6.81 -7.58
N ASP A 282 23.28 8.09 -7.42
CA ASP A 282 23.63 8.67 -6.12
C ASP A 282 22.40 8.67 -5.19
N TYR A 283 22.57 8.10 -4.01
CA TYR A 283 21.59 8.14 -2.94
C TYR A 283 22.21 8.47 -1.60
N PHE A 284 21.38 8.90 -0.67
CA PHE A 284 21.76 9.10 0.72
C PHE A 284 20.59 8.75 1.64
N CYS A 285 20.95 8.32 2.83
CA CYS A 285 20.04 8.03 3.92
C CYS A 285 20.83 8.30 5.20
N ASP A 286 20.29 9.16 6.05
CA ASP A 286 20.95 9.47 7.31
C ASP A 286 20.65 8.31 8.27
N GLY A 287 21.51 7.30 8.19
CA GLY A 287 21.43 6.10 9.01
C GLY A 287 21.57 6.47 10.48
N THR A 288 20.56 6.14 11.28
CA THR A 288 20.56 6.27 12.74
C THR A 288 21.21 7.56 13.21
N ASP A 289 20.64 8.72 12.87
CA ASP A 289 20.79 9.89 13.73
C ASP A 289 20.40 9.43 15.13
N LEU A 290 21.39 9.09 15.96
CA LEU A 290 21.18 8.89 17.38
C LEU A 290 20.65 10.23 17.84
N VAL A 291 19.35 10.29 18.08
CA VAL A 291 18.73 11.47 18.68
C VAL A 291 19.46 11.63 20.00
N ASP A 292 20.35 12.61 20.09
CA ASP A 292 20.98 12.97 21.34
C ASP A 292 19.84 13.45 22.24
N ILE A 293 19.38 12.55 23.12
CA ILE A 293 18.24 12.76 24.04
C ILE A 293 18.50 14.00 24.95
N GLN A 294 19.72 14.54 24.94
CA GLN A 294 20.13 15.69 25.73
C GLN A 294 19.78 17.06 25.11
N SER A 295 19.46 17.16 23.81
CA SER A 295 19.07 18.45 23.22
C SER A 295 17.58 18.71 23.45
N SER A 296 17.27 19.48 24.49
CA SER A 296 15.94 19.85 24.98
C SER A 296 15.16 20.83 24.07
N SER A 297 15.52 20.94 22.78
CA SER A 297 14.77 21.71 21.79
C SER A 297 14.61 20.93 20.48
N ASN A 298 13.36 20.68 20.08
CA ASN A 298 13.00 19.95 18.84
C ASN A 298 13.58 20.56 17.55
N SER A 299 14.04 21.81 17.61
CA SER A 299 14.60 22.56 16.48
C SER A 299 16.12 22.40 16.29
N GLN A 300 16.88 21.92 17.28
CA GLN A 300 18.34 21.74 17.14
C GLN A 300 18.75 20.34 16.64
N ALA A 301 17.86 19.34 16.74
CA ALA A 301 18.15 17.96 16.31
C ALA A 301 17.77 17.66 14.84
N PHE A 302 16.96 18.51 14.20
CA PHE A 302 16.49 18.30 12.83
C PHE A 302 17.26 19.19 11.84
N LYS A 303 18.17 18.58 11.06
CA LYS A 303 18.94 19.25 10.01
C LYS A 303 18.62 18.63 8.65
N ILE A 304 18.32 19.47 7.66
CA ILE A 304 18.30 19.09 6.25
C ILE A 304 19.72 19.27 5.72
N GLU A 305 20.40 18.17 5.37
CA GLU A 305 21.81 18.19 5.00
C GLU A 305 22.04 18.49 3.52
N GLU A 306 21.20 17.90 2.67
CA GLU A 306 21.26 18.11 1.23
C GLU A 306 20.31 19.25 0.85
N HIS A 307 20.74 20.13 -0.05
CA HIS A 307 19.84 21.18 -0.52
C HIS A 307 18.64 20.51 -1.24
N PRO A 308 17.38 20.91 -0.96
CA PRO A 308 16.21 20.28 -1.59
C PRO A 308 16.25 20.28 -3.12
N ASP A 309 16.83 21.32 -3.72
CA ASP A 309 17.03 21.37 -5.17
C ASP A 309 18.00 20.29 -5.67
N ASN A 310 18.86 19.70 -4.84
CA ASN A 310 19.73 18.60 -5.27
C ASN A 310 19.03 17.24 -5.17
N VAL A 311 17.84 17.16 -4.56
CA VAL A 311 17.10 15.91 -4.39
C VAL A 311 16.08 15.74 -5.52
N GLY A 312 16.30 14.72 -6.34
CA GLY A 312 15.45 14.42 -7.50
C GLY A 312 14.32 13.43 -7.19
N ALA A 313 14.52 12.58 -6.19
CA ALA A 313 13.53 11.59 -5.80
C ALA A 313 13.62 11.27 -4.30
N VAL A 314 12.47 10.94 -3.72
CA VAL A 314 12.32 10.28 -2.43
C VAL A 314 11.79 8.88 -2.67
N VAL A 315 12.49 7.88 -2.16
CA VAL A 315 12.11 6.47 -2.26
C VAL A 315 11.83 5.94 -0.87
N VAL A 316 10.66 5.35 -0.66
CA VAL A 316 10.25 4.76 0.62
C VAL A 316 9.88 3.28 0.43
N GLY A 317 10.72 2.41 0.96
CA GLY A 317 10.46 0.99 1.12
C GLY A 317 10.57 0.56 2.57
N PHE A 318 10.47 -0.75 2.81
CA PHE A 318 10.65 -1.30 4.14
C PHE A 318 12.09 -1.11 4.62
N ASP A 319 12.24 -0.50 5.80
CA ASP A 319 13.51 -0.34 6.51
C ASP A 319 13.28 -0.50 8.02
N LYS A 320 13.88 -1.54 8.59
CA LYS A 320 13.78 -1.86 10.01
C LYS A 320 14.51 -0.86 10.92
N TYR A 321 15.34 0.01 10.36
CA TYR A 321 16.08 1.05 11.08
C TYR A 321 15.50 2.46 10.86
N CYS A 322 14.41 2.58 10.09
CA CYS A 322 13.76 3.85 9.86
C CYS A 322 13.30 4.48 11.18
N ASN A 323 13.68 5.74 11.40
CA ASN A 323 13.26 6.53 12.55
C ASN A 323 12.40 7.74 12.11
N VAL A 324 11.88 8.49 13.09
CA VAL A 324 11.02 9.64 12.83
C VAL A 324 11.76 10.76 12.06
N LEU A 325 13.06 10.96 12.30
CA LEU A 325 13.85 11.96 11.56
C LEU A 325 13.94 11.59 10.08
N ASN A 326 14.09 10.30 9.75
CA ASN A 326 14.12 9.85 8.36
C ASN A 326 12.81 10.22 7.63
N LEU A 327 11.68 9.96 8.28
CA LEU A 327 10.34 10.27 7.75
C LEU A 327 10.11 11.79 7.61
N MET A 328 10.55 12.58 8.60
CA MET A 328 10.47 14.04 8.56
C MET A 328 11.31 14.61 7.42
N LYS A 329 12.53 14.11 7.20
CA LYS A 329 13.40 14.51 6.07
C LYS A 329 12.75 14.17 4.74
N ALA A 330 12.23 12.95 4.56
CA ALA A 330 11.47 12.56 3.37
C ALA A 330 10.32 13.53 3.07
N ALA A 331 9.49 13.83 4.08
CA ALA A 331 8.37 14.74 3.92
C ALA A 331 8.80 16.17 3.54
N ASN A 332 9.95 16.64 4.06
CA ASN A 332 10.50 17.96 3.75
C ASN A 332 11.14 18.04 2.37
N TYR A 333 11.73 16.97 1.83
CA TYR A 333 12.21 16.98 0.44
C TYR A 333 11.06 17.00 -0.58
N LEU A 334 9.92 16.37 -0.23
CA LEU A 334 8.71 16.35 -1.05
C LEU A 334 7.90 17.66 -0.99
N LYS A 335 7.95 18.35 0.15
CA LYS A 335 7.43 19.72 0.26
C LYS A 335 8.44 20.68 -0.37
N SER A 336 8.02 21.51 -1.32
CA SER A 336 8.89 22.57 -1.83
C SER A 336 9.33 23.48 -0.69
N ILE A 337 10.63 23.58 -0.50
CA ILE A 337 11.28 24.54 0.41
C ILE A 337 11.48 25.91 -0.26
N TYR A 338 11.00 26.10 -1.49
CA TYR A 338 10.99 27.42 -2.11
C TYR A 338 9.82 28.26 -1.58
N LEU A 339 9.92 28.69 -0.30
CA LEU A 339 9.40 29.95 0.22
C LEU A 339 9.75 30.24 1.70
N THR A 340 10.61 29.47 2.38
CA THR A 340 10.90 29.76 3.80
C THR A 340 11.96 30.86 4.00
N PHE A 341 12.81 31.15 3.00
CA PHE A 341 13.85 32.17 3.15
C PHE A 341 13.48 33.57 2.66
N LEU A 342 12.36 33.75 1.93
CA LEU A 342 12.00 35.06 1.37
C LEU A 342 10.68 35.65 1.84
N ASN A 343 9.73 34.88 2.38
CA ASN A 343 8.51 35.46 2.95
C ASN A 343 8.15 34.80 4.28
N LYS A 344 7.96 35.62 5.32
CA LYS A 344 7.49 35.28 6.67
C LYS A 344 6.04 34.75 6.72
N THR A 345 5.61 34.02 5.70
CA THR A 345 4.28 33.45 5.55
C THR A 345 4.47 31.96 5.35
N GLY A 346 4.29 31.16 6.42
CA GLY A 346 4.56 29.71 6.46
C GLY A 346 3.65 28.86 5.56
N ILE A 347 3.66 29.13 4.26
CA ILE A 347 2.91 28.41 3.23
C ILE A 347 3.92 27.54 2.48
N HIS A 348 3.82 26.24 2.68
CA HIS A 348 4.63 25.25 1.97
C HIS A 348 3.92 24.88 0.66
N PHE A 349 4.63 24.98 -0.47
CA PHE A 349 4.16 24.49 -1.78
C PHE A 349 4.67 23.07 -2.01
N LEU A 350 4.12 22.33 -2.98
CA LEU A 350 4.60 20.98 -3.32
C LEU A 350 5.81 21.06 -4.26
N ASN A 351 6.83 20.21 -4.09
CA ASN A 351 7.97 20.12 -5.01
C ASN A 351 7.58 19.19 -6.18
N GLU A 352 7.06 19.74 -7.27
CA GLU A 352 6.70 18.93 -8.45
C GLU A 352 7.91 18.29 -9.13
N ASP A 353 9.11 18.84 -8.94
CA ASP A 353 10.35 18.32 -9.52
C ASP A 353 10.95 17.12 -8.75
N CYS A 354 10.49 16.87 -7.52
CA CYS A 354 10.93 15.73 -6.71
C CYS A 354 9.94 14.57 -6.85
N LEU A 355 10.41 13.45 -7.41
CA LEU A 355 9.61 12.23 -7.56
C LEU A 355 9.41 11.55 -6.20
N PHE A 356 8.25 10.93 -6.00
CA PHE A 356 7.96 10.13 -4.81
C PHE A 356 7.67 8.70 -5.23
N PHE A 357 8.51 7.75 -4.83
CA PHE A 357 8.33 6.32 -5.11
C PHE A 357 8.11 5.53 -3.82
N ALA A 358 7.30 4.49 -3.91
CA ALA A 358 7.18 3.49 -2.86
C ALA A 358 7.25 2.06 -3.41
N THR A 359 7.90 1.15 -2.66
CA THR A 359 8.13 -0.22 -3.13
C THR A 359 6.85 -1.05 -3.21
N THR A 360 5.99 -0.96 -2.19
CA THR A 360 4.74 -1.74 -2.09
C THR A 360 3.79 -1.06 -1.11
N GLU A 361 2.50 -1.35 -1.23
CA GLU A 361 1.44 -0.95 -0.29
C GLU A 361 1.06 -2.08 0.69
N GLU A 362 1.91 -3.09 0.84
CA GLU A 362 1.70 -4.13 1.84
C GLU A 362 1.82 -3.60 3.29
N GLU A 363 0.73 -3.77 4.04
CA GLU A 363 0.60 -3.32 5.44
C GLU A 363 1.45 -4.14 6.41
N THR A 364 1.56 -5.44 6.15
CA THR A 364 2.25 -6.40 7.02
C THR A 364 3.19 -7.29 6.23
N CYS A 365 4.25 -7.76 6.89
CA CYS A 365 5.08 -8.83 6.36
C CYS A 365 4.68 -10.17 7.01
N PRO A 366 4.69 -11.29 6.27
CA PRO A 366 4.41 -12.61 6.83
C PRO A 366 5.40 -12.95 7.95
N CYS A 367 4.91 -13.21 9.15
CA CYS A 367 5.72 -13.70 10.27
C CYS A 367 4.87 -14.63 11.16
N PRO A 368 5.32 -15.87 11.43
CA PRO A 368 4.58 -16.76 12.31
C PRO A 368 4.44 -16.17 13.72
N ASN A 369 3.20 -16.11 14.23
CA ASN A 369 2.84 -15.68 15.59
C ASN A 369 3.05 -14.20 15.95
N LEU A 370 3.47 -13.34 15.01
CA LEU A 370 3.70 -11.92 15.25
C LEU A 370 3.23 -11.07 14.07
N THR A 371 2.56 -9.95 14.35
CA THR A 371 2.25 -8.96 13.31
C THR A 371 3.47 -8.08 13.11
N THR A 372 4.14 -8.24 11.97
CA THR A 372 5.27 -7.37 11.57
C THR A 372 4.78 -6.34 10.55
N ILE A 373 5.28 -5.11 10.66
CA ILE A 373 4.90 -4.03 9.74
C ILE A 373 5.58 -4.19 8.39
N GLY A 374 4.84 -3.89 7.31
CA GLY A 374 5.38 -3.81 5.95
C GLY A 374 5.89 -2.41 5.61
N ALA A 375 6.01 -2.13 4.31
CA ALA A 375 6.41 -0.80 3.83
C ALA A 375 5.27 0.23 3.95
N ALA A 376 4.01 -0.18 3.84
CA ALA A 376 2.88 0.75 3.78
C ALA A 376 2.76 1.67 5.00
N PRO A 377 2.99 1.23 6.25
CA PRO A 377 2.98 2.15 7.39
C PRO A 377 4.02 3.29 7.28
N LEU A 378 5.21 3.02 6.75
CA LEU A 378 6.24 4.05 6.52
C LEU A 378 5.82 4.99 5.39
N VAL A 379 5.30 4.43 4.30
CA VAL A 379 4.78 5.19 3.16
C VAL A 379 3.63 6.10 3.58
N ALA A 380 2.68 5.60 4.37
CA ALA A 380 1.54 6.34 4.88
C ALA A 380 1.97 7.52 5.76
N ALA A 381 3.00 7.34 6.59
CA ALA A 381 3.56 8.42 7.39
C ALA A 381 4.12 9.55 6.51
N VAL A 382 4.92 9.22 5.50
CA VAL A 382 5.49 10.21 4.57
C VAL A 382 4.40 10.86 3.71
N LYS A 383 3.45 10.08 3.18
CA LYS A 383 2.30 10.55 2.40
C LYS A 383 1.47 11.56 3.19
N THR A 384 1.10 11.21 4.42
CA THR A 384 0.31 12.08 5.31
C THR A 384 1.08 13.36 5.65
N ALA A 385 2.37 13.23 6.00
CA ALA A 385 3.17 14.38 6.39
C ALA A 385 3.49 15.30 5.21
N SER A 386 3.73 14.77 4.02
CA SER A 386 4.08 15.53 2.81
C SER A 386 2.87 16.10 2.06
N GLY A 387 1.71 15.44 2.16
CA GLY A 387 0.54 15.72 1.30
C GLY A 387 0.72 15.24 -0.15
N ARG A 388 1.67 14.34 -0.40
CA ARG A 388 2.00 13.80 -1.73
C ARG A 388 1.66 12.33 -1.82
N GLU A 389 1.17 11.93 -2.99
CA GLU A 389 0.97 10.52 -3.35
C GLU A 389 2.26 9.94 -3.97
N PRO A 390 2.70 8.75 -3.54
CA PRO A 390 3.79 8.04 -4.17
C PRO A 390 3.34 7.34 -5.46
N LEU A 391 4.26 7.17 -6.41
CA LEU A 391 4.14 6.13 -7.42
C LEU A 391 4.52 4.79 -6.80
N ILE A 392 3.56 3.89 -6.70
CA ILE A 392 3.78 2.51 -6.26
C ILE A 392 4.36 1.71 -7.42
N VAL A 393 5.42 0.95 -7.15
CA VAL A 393 6.14 0.15 -8.17
C VAL A 393 6.06 -1.37 -7.97
N GLY A 394 5.54 -1.84 -6.84
CA GLY A 394 5.29 -3.26 -6.60
C GLY A 394 4.08 -3.76 -7.39
N LYS A 395 3.84 -5.08 -7.41
CA LYS A 395 2.57 -5.66 -7.89
C LYS A 395 1.41 -5.05 -7.09
N SER A 396 0.31 -4.59 -7.69
CA SER A 396 -0.14 -4.73 -9.10
C SER A 396 0.10 -3.51 -10.00
N SER A 397 1.24 -2.82 -9.87
CA SER A 397 1.45 -1.53 -10.54
C SER A 397 1.87 -1.62 -12.02
N ALA A 398 1.42 -0.65 -12.82
CA ALA A 398 1.81 -0.49 -14.23
C ALA A 398 3.34 -0.35 -14.45
N PRO A 399 4.12 0.35 -13.60
CA PRO A 399 5.57 0.45 -13.78
C PRO A 399 6.30 -0.90 -13.80
N ALA A 400 5.87 -1.87 -12.98
CA ALA A 400 6.43 -3.21 -12.99
C ALA A 400 6.13 -3.93 -14.32
N PHE A 401 4.90 -3.80 -14.82
CA PHE A 401 4.50 -4.37 -16.10
C PHE A 401 5.29 -3.79 -17.27
N GLU A 402 5.43 -2.46 -17.32
CA GLU A 402 6.20 -1.80 -18.37
C GLU A 402 7.69 -2.22 -18.33
N PHE A 403 8.24 -2.43 -17.13
CA PHE A 403 9.60 -2.96 -16.96
C PHE A 403 9.73 -4.37 -17.54
N ILE A 404 8.78 -5.25 -17.26
CA ILE A 404 8.74 -6.60 -17.83
C ILE A 404 8.62 -6.56 -19.36
N CYS A 405 7.75 -5.71 -19.91
CA CYS A 405 7.59 -5.56 -21.36
C CYS A 405 8.89 -5.14 -22.03
N ARG A 406 9.65 -4.21 -21.43
CA ARG A 406 10.97 -3.80 -21.93
C ARG A 406 11.99 -4.93 -21.86
N LEU A 407 12.05 -5.66 -20.74
CA LEU A 407 12.96 -6.80 -20.60
C LEU A 407 12.65 -7.91 -21.61
N CYS A 408 11.37 -8.16 -21.86
CA CYS A 408 10.92 -9.26 -22.68
C CYS A 408 10.74 -8.88 -24.16
N GLY A 409 10.71 -7.61 -24.52
CA GLY A 409 10.45 -7.15 -25.89
C GLY A 409 9.12 -7.70 -26.43
N VAL A 410 8.08 -7.71 -25.59
CA VAL A 410 6.74 -8.18 -25.95
C VAL A 410 5.80 -6.97 -25.97
N ASP A 411 5.19 -6.73 -27.14
CA ASP A 411 4.26 -5.61 -27.35
C ASP A 411 2.80 -5.97 -27.07
N ASP A 412 2.45 -7.27 -27.13
CA ASP A 412 1.11 -7.78 -26.87
C ASP A 412 1.03 -8.41 -25.46
N PRO A 413 0.35 -7.75 -24.49
CA PRO A 413 0.19 -8.27 -23.14
C PRO A 413 -0.43 -9.67 -23.08
N ARG A 414 -1.27 -10.04 -24.07
CA ARG A 414 -1.93 -11.36 -24.12
C ARG A 414 -0.98 -12.51 -24.46
N ARG A 415 0.25 -12.22 -24.90
CA ARG A 415 1.34 -13.20 -25.06
C ARG A 415 2.14 -13.41 -23.78
N ILE A 416 1.75 -12.77 -22.68
CA ILE A 416 2.34 -12.91 -21.36
C ILE A 416 1.35 -13.62 -20.44
N LEU A 417 1.79 -14.68 -19.77
CA LEU A 417 1.00 -15.40 -18.75
C LEU A 417 1.53 -15.06 -17.36
N MET A 418 0.72 -14.39 -16.55
CA MET A 418 0.95 -14.22 -15.12
C MET A 418 0.50 -15.48 -14.37
N ILE A 419 1.37 -16.01 -13.53
CA ILE A 419 1.10 -17.18 -12.69
C ILE A 419 1.24 -16.78 -11.23
N GLY A 420 0.17 -16.96 -10.47
CA GLY A 420 0.06 -16.53 -9.07
C GLY A 420 -0.72 -17.51 -8.21
N ASP A 421 -0.68 -17.33 -6.90
CA ASP A 421 -1.54 -18.04 -5.95
C ASP A 421 -2.57 -17.11 -5.26
N ARG A 422 -2.51 -15.78 -5.49
CA ARG A 422 -3.42 -14.80 -4.87
C ARG A 422 -4.26 -14.03 -5.88
N LEU A 423 -5.53 -13.80 -5.53
CA LEU A 423 -6.48 -13.06 -6.37
C LEU A 423 -6.22 -11.54 -6.36
N ASN A 424 -5.95 -10.97 -5.19
CA ASN A 424 -5.84 -9.51 -5.02
C ASN A 424 -4.56 -8.90 -5.60
N THR A 425 -3.54 -9.70 -5.88
CA THR A 425 -2.26 -9.26 -6.44
C THR A 425 -2.09 -9.69 -7.89
N GLU A 426 -2.06 -11.00 -8.17
CA GLU A 426 -1.72 -11.50 -9.51
C GLU A 426 -2.87 -11.40 -10.51
N VAL A 427 -4.09 -11.75 -10.09
CA VAL A 427 -5.28 -11.60 -10.95
C VAL A 427 -5.57 -10.12 -11.18
N LYS A 428 -5.43 -9.30 -10.14
CA LYS A 428 -5.52 -7.85 -10.29
C LYS A 428 -4.45 -7.28 -11.22
N PHE A 429 -3.20 -7.74 -11.12
CA PHE A 429 -2.11 -7.32 -12.01
C PHE A 429 -2.41 -7.64 -13.47
N GLU A 430 -2.98 -8.82 -13.74
CA GLU A 430 -3.47 -9.12 -15.08
C GLU A 430 -4.58 -8.20 -15.52
N TYR A 431 -5.63 -8.04 -14.71
CA TYR A 431 -6.77 -7.22 -15.08
C TYR A 431 -6.35 -5.78 -15.41
N ASP A 432 -5.46 -5.19 -14.59
CA ASP A 432 -4.99 -3.82 -14.74
C ASP A 432 -4.10 -3.63 -16.00
N ASN A 433 -3.44 -4.69 -16.49
CA ASN A 433 -2.44 -4.62 -17.57
C ASN A 433 -2.76 -5.48 -18.81
N GLY A 434 -3.89 -6.20 -18.82
CA GLY A 434 -4.39 -6.99 -19.96
C GLY A 434 -3.64 -8.30 -20.24
N LEU A 435 -2.97 -8.90 -19.25
CA LEU A 435 -2.25 -10.17 -19.40
C LEU A 435 -3.21 -11.37 -19.55
N ARG A 436 -2.66 -12.58 -19.65
CA ARG A 436 -3.40 -13.81 -19.29
C ARG A 436 -3.05 -14.21 -17.86
N THR A 437 -3.97 -14.83 -17.15
CA THR A 437 -3.73 -15.31 -15.77
C THR A 437 -3.94 -16.79 -15.63
N LEU A 438 -3.06 -17.44 -14.89
CA LEU A 438 -3.21 -18.78 -14.38
C LEU A 438 -3.02 -18.77 -12.85
N LEU A 439 -4.10 -19.04 -12.12
CA LEU A 439 -4.03 -19.25 -10.67
C LEU A 439 -3.58 -20.69 -10.39
N VAL A 440 -2.58 -20.86 -9.54
CA VAL A 440 -2.18 -22.19 -9.03
C VAL A 440 -2.44 -22.28 -7.54
N PHE A 441 -2.79 -23.46 -7.05
CA PHE A 441 -3.02 -23.68 -5.64
C PHE A 441 -1.69 -23.88 -4.92
N SER A 442 -1.37 -22.97 -4.00
CA SER A 442 -0.31 -23.19 -3.02
C SER A 442 -0.82 -24.20 -1.99
N GLN A 443 0.07 -24.92 -1.28
CA GLN A 443 -0.36 -25.89 -0.25
C GLN A 443 -1.25 -25.27 0.86
N CYS A 444 -1.34 -23.93 0.93
CA CYS A 444 -2.14 -23.18 1.88
C CYS A 444 -3.55 -22.77 1.38
N HIS A 445 -3.82 -22.85 0.07
CA HIS A 445 -5.01 -22.29 -0.57
C HIS A 445 -5.51 -23.18 -1.71
N GLY A 446 -6.75 -23.67 -1.64
CA GLY A 446 -7.32 -24.63 -2.61
C GLY A 446 -8.47 -24.07 -3.44
N LEU A 447 -9.37 -24.95 -3.87
CA LEU A 447 -10.59 -24.60 -4.63
C LEU A 447 -11.52 -23.64 -3.86
N ASP A 448 -11.45 -23.66 -2.54
CA ASP A 448 -12.18 -22.76 -1.63
C ASP A 448 -11.89 -21.28 -1.93
N VAL A 449 -10.70 -20.94 -2.39
CA VAL A 449 -10.36 -19.56 -2.79
C VAL A 449 -11.16 -19.08 -4.00
N ILE A 450 -11.53 -19.98 -4.92
CA ILE A 450 -12.34 -19.64 -6.10
C ILE A 450 -13.82 -19.62 -5.74
N GLU A 451 -14.28 -20.55 -4.91
CA GLU A 451 -15.70 -20.69 -4.54
C GLU A 451 -16.15 -19.63 -3.52
N ASP A 452 -15.32 -19.31 -2.52
CA ASP A 452 -15.63 -18.35 -1.45
C ASP A 452 -14.99 -16.96 -1.66
N GLY A 453 -13.89 -16.89 -2.44
CA GLY A 453 -13.04 -15.69 -2.56
C GLY A 453 -13.32 -14.77 -3.75
N ILE A 454 -14.23 -15.14 -4.66
CA ILE A 454 -14.65 -14.26 -5.77
C ILE A 454 -16.00 -13.63 -5.40
N PRO A 455 -16.04 -12.35 -4.98
CA PRO A 455 -17.30 -11.65 -4.84
C PRO A 455 -18.03 -11.64 -6.18
N GLN A 456 -19.32 -11.95 -6.20
CA GLN A 456 -20.16 -12.01 -7.42
C GLN A 456 -20.19 -10.69 -8.24
N SER A 457 -19.54 -9.63 -7.76
CA SER A 457 -19.47 -8.28 -8.34
C SER A 457 -18.04 -7.79 -8.67
N ARG A 458 -16.99 -8.62 -8.53
CA ARG A 458 -15.58 -8.23 -8.75
C ARG A 458 -14.94 -9.02 -9.88
N ASP A 459 -15.23 -8.62 -11.12
CA ASP A 459 -14.64 -9.22 -12.34
C ASP A 459 -13.11 -9.08 -12.40
N ASP A 460 -12.54 -8.09 -11.70
CA ASP A 460 -11.11 -7.82 -11.57
C ASP A 460 -10.35 -8.82 -10.69
N LEU A 461 -11.07 -9.73 -10.03
CA LEU A 461 -10.52 -10.81 -9.21
C LEU A 461 -10.82 -12.21 -9.78
N VAL A 462 -11.30 -12.30 -11.01
CA VAL A 462 -11.60 -13.57 -11.69
C VAL A 462 -10.45 -13.97 -12.63
N PRO A 463 -9.67 -15.01 -12.30
CA PRO A 463 -8.60 -15.48 -13.17
C PRO A 463 -9.15 -16.07 -14.47
N GLU A 464 -8.36 -16.03 -15.55
CA GLU A 464 -8.73 -16.70 -16.80
C GLU A 464 -8.66 -18.23 -16.65
N PHE A 465 -7.59 -18.72 -16.01
CA PHE A 465 -7.34 -20.13 -15.79
C PHE A 465 -6.99 -20.47 -14.35
N TYR A 466 -7.20 -21.72 -13.97
CA TYR A 466 -6.65 -22.29 -12.74
C TYR A 466 -6.13 -23.72 -12.94
N ALA A 467 -5.17 -24.11 -12.10
CA ALA A 467 -4.62 -25.47 -12.07
C ALA A 467 -4.20 -25.86 -10.64
N GLU A 468 -4.08 -27.17 -10.37
CA GLU A 468 -3.69 -27.66 -9.05
C GLU A 468 -2.26 -27.24 -8.67
N CYS A 469 -1.30 -27.42 -9.59
CA CYS A 469 0.08 -27.00 -9.42
C CYS A 469 0.79 -26.95 -10.79
N LEU A 470 1.99 -26.39 -10.82
CA LEU A 470 2.79 -26.28 -12.05
C LEU A 470 3.16 -27.64 -12.67
N GLY A 471 3.49 -28.63 -11.83
CA GLY A 471 3.85 -29.97 -12.27
C GLY A 471 2.70 -30.71 -12.95
N ALA A 472 1.44 -30.42 -12.60
CA ALA A 472 0.26 -31.02 -13.23
C ALA A 472 0.06 -30.58 -14.69
N LEU A 473 0.68 -29.47 -15.09
CA LEU A 473 0.61 -28.91 -16.44
C LEU A 473 1.63 -29.52 -17.40
N ILE A 474 2.62 -30.25 -16.87
CA ILE A 474 3.63 -30.92 -17.69
C ILE A 474 2.96 -32.13 -18.37
N PRO A 475 3.00 -32.23 -19.72
CA PRO A 475 2.51 -33.42 -20.40
C PRO A 475 3.27 -34.64 -19.91
N LYS A 476 2.55 -35.66 -19.44
CA LYS A 476 3.16 -36.96 -19.14
C LYS A 476 3.73 -37.52 -20.44
N SER A 477 4.97 -38.01 -20.41
CA SER A 477 5.48 -38.76 -21.54
C SER A 477 4.55 -39.94 -21.78
N GLU A 478 3.89 -39.98 -22.94
CA GLU A 478 3.30 -41.22 -23.45
C GLU A 478 4.48 -42.16 -23.71
N ASN A 479 4.91 -42.90 -22.68
CA ASN A 479 5.72 -44.13 -22.73
C ASN A 479 6.20 -44.50 -21.32
N ASN A 480 5.47 -45.41 -20.68
CA ASN A 480 6.01 -46.73 -20.33
C ASN A 480 4.88 -47.74 -20.35
#